data_AF-A0A9D5IYU8-F1
#
_entry.id   AF-A0A9D5IYU8-F1
#
_cell.length_a   1.000
_cell.length_b   1.000
_cell.length_c   1.000
_cell.angle_alpha   90.00
_cell.angle_beta   90.00
_cell.angle_gamma   90.00
#
_symmetry.space_group_name_H-M   'P 1'
#
loop_
_entity.id
_entity.type
_entity.pdbx_description
1 polymer ?
#
loop_
_entity_poly.entity_id
_entity_poly.type
_entity_poly.pdbx_seq_one_letter_code
_entity_poly.pdbx_strand_id
1 'polypeptide(L)'
;MRKTLKWLAGIILLVGIAAGAYFWATGMIDSNFAYRSQIKDTPPAPGEMLGEASSSRLVFVLIDALRYDTSLKSDVMPTLNQLRLQGASALMHSQPPSFSEPGYTTLLTGAWPEINDGPVFNLDYEEIPSFTQDNLFSAAHRAGFKTAVSGYYWFEKLIPQSVVDLRFYTAGEDAAADREVVDAALPWLKNNEAQLVLIHIDQVDYAGHHEGGPQSPNWDTAAKRADDLLAEILATLDLQRDTIVVLSDHGQIDAGGHGGQDPVALLEPFVIAGEGVNPGEYADIQMVDVAPTLAALLGTNIPASAQGSVQREMLSLSESVRAALPIAVQSQQTALLTAYMDALDINKSKFEIPNSSTVSDYQNIINGLRNKRVFSERIGRAIPVALLLAMVITLLIRQRKSGSLSGVVGGLVFAFLF
;
A
#
# COMPACT_ATOMS: atom_id res chain seq x y z
N MET A 1 -33.30 -49.29 13.92
CA MET A 1 -33.90 -48.13 13.21
C MET A 1 -33.64 -46.78 13.89
N ARG A 2 -34.09 -46.52 15.14
CA ARG A 2 -33.93 -45.18 15.77
C ARG A 2 -32.48 -44.70 15.96
N LYS A 3 -31.51 -45.60 16.20
CA LYS A 3 -30.08 -45.23 16.32
C LYS A 3 -29.46 -44.88 14.96
N THR A 4 -29.71 -45.70 13.94
CA THR A 4 -29.22 -45.46 12.57
C THR A 4 -29.73 -44.14 12.01
N LEU A 5 -31.02 -43.81 12.24
CA LEU A 5 -31.59 -42.54 11.80
C LEU A 5 -30.95 -41.33 12.51
N LYS A 6 -30.61 -41.46 13.80
CA LYS A 6 -29.87 -40.42 14.54
C LYS A 6 -28.46 -40.22 14.01
N TRP A 7 -27.75 -41.30 13.67
CA TRP A 7 -26.43 -41.22 13.05
C TRP A 7 -26.48 -40.57 11.66
N LEU A 8 -27.43 -40.99 10.82
CA LEU A 8 -27.64 -40.38 9.50
C LEU A 8 -27.97 -38.89 9.61
N ALA A 9 -28.88 -38.51 10.52
CA ALA A 9 -29.21 -37.11 10.77
C ALA A 9 -27.99 -36.31 11.26
N GLY A 10 -27.17 -36.88 12.14
CA GLY A 10 -25.94 -36.26 12.62
C GLY A 10 -24.90 -36.08 11.52
N ILE A 11 -24.71 -37.08 10.67
CA ILE A 11 -23.79 -37.00 9.51
C ILE A 11 -24.28 -35.92 8.54
N ILE A 12 -25.56 -35.90 8.18
CA ILE A 12 -26.14 -34.89 7.28
C ILE A 12 -25.95 -33.49 7.87
N LEU A 13 -26.16 -33.33 9.18
CA LEU A 13 -25.94 -32.05 9.87
C LEU A 13 -24.48 -31.62 9.80
N LEU A 14 -23.52 -32.52 10.06
CA LEU A 14 -22.09 -32.21 10.00
C LEU A 14 -21.64 -31.85 8.58
N VAL A 15 -22.13 -32.56 7.56
CA VAL A 15 -21.88 -32.22 6.15
C VAL A 15 -22.47 -30.86 5.81
N GLY A 16 -23.69 -30.57 6.28
CA GLY A 16 -24.32 -29.25 6.09
C GLY A 16 -23.54 -28.11 6.75
N ILE A 17 -23.01 -28.33 7.96
CA ILE A 17 -22.15 -27.36 8.66
C ILE A 17 -20.84 -27.15 7.89
N ALA A 18 -20.18 -28.23 7.45
CA ALA A 18 -18.95 -28.15 6.69
C ALA A 18 -19.14 -27.40 5.37
N ALA A 19 -20.21 -27.71 4.63
CA ALA A 19 -20.57 -27.00 3.40
C ALA A 19 -20.87 -25.52 3.68
N GLY A 20 -21.66 -25.22 4.72
CA GLY A 20 -21.96 -23.85 5.12
C GLY A 20 -20.71 -23.05 5.50
N ALA A 21 -19.79 -23.65 6.25
CA ALA A 21 -18.52 -23.03 6.62
C ALA A 21 -17.62 -22.80 5.40
N TYR A 22 -17.56 -23.77 4.48
CA TYR A 22 -16.83 -23.64 3.23
C TYR A 22 -17.35 -22.46 2.39
N PHE A 23 -18.65 -22.41 2.09
CA PHE A 23 -19.24 -21.31 1.32
C PHE A 23 -19.12 -19.96 2.01
N TRP A 24 -19.18 -19.94 3.34
CA TRP A 24 -18.96 -18.72 4.12
C TRP A 24 -17.51 -18.23 4.00
N ALA A 25 -16.54 -19.13 4.16
CA ALA A 25 -15.12 -18.80 4.03
C ALA A 25 -14.76 -18.35 2.62
N THR A 26 -15.19 -19.09 1.58
CA THR A 26 -14.94 -18.70 0.19
C THR A 26 -15.65 -17.39 -0.15
N GLY A 27 -16.91 -17.21 0.27
CA GLY A 27 -17.63 -15.95 0.04
C GLY A 27 -16.98 -14.75 0.74
N MET A 28 -16.35 -14.94 1.90
CA MET A 28 -15.56 -13.88 2.54
C MET A 28 -14.28 -13.55 1.76
N ILE A 29 -13.58 -14.56 1.25
CA ILE A 29 -12.39 -14.38 0.41
C ILE A 29 -12.80 -13.67 -0.89
N ASP A 30 -13.80 -14.17 -1.60
CA ASP A 30 -14.31 -13.57 -2.84
C ASP A 30 -14.74 -12.10 -2.61
N SER A 31 -15.37 -11.80 -1.47
CA SER A 31 -15.75 -10.42 -1.10
C SER A 31 -14.54 -9.51 -0.89
N ASN A 32 -13.41 -10.05 -0.45
CA ASN A 32 -12.19 -9.29 -0.25
C ASN A 32 -11.48 -9.02 -1.60
N PHE A 33 -11.40 -10.02 -2.47
CA PHE A 33 -10.88 -9.87 -3.84
C PHE A 33 -11.76 -8.91 -4.67
N ALA A 34 -13.08 -8.93 -4.45
CA ALA A 34 -14.02 -8.03 -5.11
C ALA A 34 -14.17 -6.66 -4.43
N TYR A 35 -13.42 -6.39 -3.35
CA TYR A 35 -13.55 -5.12 -2.63
C TYR A 35 -13.24 -3.94 -3.54
N ARG A 36 -14.05 -2.89 -3.43
CA ARG A 36 -13.83 -1.59 -4.06
C ARG A 36 -14.14 -0.48 -3.07
N SER A 37 -13.46 0.66 -3.21
CA SER A 37 -13.61 1.79 -2.30
C SER A 37 -15.04 2.34 -2.35
N GLN A 38 -15.51 2.87 -1.23
CA GLN A 38 -16.81 3.57 -1.17
C GLN A 38 -16.81 4.85 -2.01
N ILE A 39 -15.64 5.45 -2.25
CA ILE A 39 -15.50 6.66 -3.08
C ILE A 39 -15.01 6.35 -4.50
N LYS A 40 -15.08 5.09 -4.94
CA LYS A 40 -14.68 4.67 -6.29
C LYS A 40 -15.37 5.47 -7.39
N ASP A 41 -16.69 5.58 -7.31
CA ASP A 41 -17.52 6.16 -8.38
C ASP A 41 -17.61 7.69 -8.29
N THR A 42 -17.30 8.25 -7.12
CA THR A 42 -17.31 9.69 -6.85
C THR A 42 -16.04 10.11 -6.10
N PRO A 43 -14.85 9.95 -6.71
CA PRO A 43 -13.61 10.40 -6.10
C PRO A 43 -13.63 11.93 -5.93
N PRO A 44 -12.92 12.46 -4.92
CA PRO A 44 -12.67 13.90 -4.86
C PRO A 44 -11.97 14.37 -6.14
N ALA A 45 -12.35 15.57 -6.61
CA ALA A 45 -11.71 16.16 -7.78
C ALA A 45 -10.24 16.55 -7.46
N PRO A 46 -9.32 16.46 -8.44
CA PRO A 46 -7.96 17.00 -8.30
C PRO A 46 -7.98 18.47 -7.91
N GLY A 47 -7.04 18.85 -7.03
CA GLY A 47 -6.83 20.24 -6.66
C GLY A 47 -6.00 21.02 -7.68
N GLU A 48 -5.73 22.28 -7.35
CA GLU A 48 -4.84 23.15 -8.13
C GLU A 48 -3.37 22.77 -7.96
N MET A 49 -2.54 23.15 -8.94
CA MET A 49 -1.08 23.01 -8.84
C MET A 49 -0.51 23.87 -7.70
N LEU A 50 0.53 23.37 -7.05
CA LEU A 50 1.17 24.06 -5.92
C LEU A 50 2.12 25.19 -6.38
N GLY A 51 2.74 25.07 -7.55
CA GLY A 51 3.60 26.11 -8.09
C GLY A 51 4.79 25.58 -8.88
N GLU A 52 5.91 26.30 -8.83
CA GLU A 52 7.14 25.90 -9.49
C GLU A 52 7.76 24.67 -8.81
N ALA A 53 8.11 23.67 -9.60
CA ALA A 53 8.80 22.46 -9.15
C ALA A 53 10.15 22.82 -8.53
N SER A 54 10.51 22.12 -7.45
CA SER A 54 11.81 22.28 -6.80
C SER A 54 12.87 21.37 -7.43
N SER A 55 12.46 20.42 -8.28
CA SER A 55 13.35 19.50 -8.99
C SER A 55 12.97 19.44 -10.47
N SER A 56 13.97 19.28 -11.33
CA SER A 56 13.77 19.16 -12.78
C SER A 56 13.19 17.80 -13.18
N ARG A 57 13.47 16.76 -12.37
CA ARG A 57 13.04 15.39 -12.61
C ARG A 57 13.06 14.59 -11.32
N LEU A 58 12.04 13.76 -11.12
CA LEU A 58 11.95 12.81 -10.03
C LEU A 58 12.04 11.37 -10.57
N VAL A 59 13.03 10.62 -10.10
CA VAL A 59 13.16 9.18 -10.33
C VAL A 59 12.72 8.43 -9.07
N PHE A 60 11.68 7.61 -9.22
CA PHE A 60 11.10 6.78 -8.18
C PHE A 60 11.57 5.34 -8.37
N VAL A 61 12.52 4.90 -7.54
CA VAL A 61 13.01 3.53 -7.54
C VAL A 61 12.31 2.75 -6.43
N LEU A 62 11.45 1.82 -6.83
CA LEU A 62 10.79 0.89 -5.92
C LEU A 62 11.56 -0.43 -5.92
N ILE A 63 12.15 -0.79 -4.78
CA ILE A 63 12.77 -2.12 -4.59
C ILE A 63 11.79 -2.96 -3.79
N ASP A 64 11.12 -3.90 -4.47
CA ASP A 64 10.04 -4.72 -3.93
C ASP A 64 10.49 -5.52 -2.71
N ALA A 65 9.67 -5.52 -1.66
CA ALA A 65 9.88 -6.23 -0.42
C ALA A 65 11.20 -5.95 0.33
N LEU A 66 11.93 -4.88 -0.01
CA LEU A 66 13.16 -4.53 0.68
C LEU A 66 12.89 -4.16 2.14
N ARG A 67 13.28 -5.06 3.06
CA ARG A 67 13.21 -4.81 4.50
C ARG A 67 14.09 -3.63 4.91
N TYR A 68 13.61 -2.85 5.87
CA TYR A 68 14.37 -1.75 6.46
C TYR A 68 15.75 -2.18 6.99
N ASP A 69 15.83 -3.29 7.72
CA ASP A 69 17.11 -3.77 8.29
C ASP A 69 18.14 -4.17 7.24
N THR A 70 17.71 -4.79 6.14
CA THR A 70 18.56 -5.13 5.00
C THR A 70 19.08 -3.87 4.32
N SER A 71 18.23 -2.85 4.18
CA SER A 71 18.61 -1.56 3.58
C SER A 71 19.71 -0.79 4.35
N LEU A 72 19.93 -1.11 5.63
CA LEU A 72 20.95 -0.51 6.49
C LEU A 72 22.31 -1.22 6.40
N LYS A 73 22.37 -2.41 5.79
CA LYS A 73 23.61 -3.18 5.64
C LYS A 73 24.51 -2.55 4.58
N SER A 74 25.46 -1.72 5.01
CA SER A 74 26.39 -1.02 4.09
C SER A 74 27.29 -1.94 3.25
N ASP A 75 27.49 -3.18 3.67
CA ASP A 75 28.21 -4.22 2.93
C ASP A 75 27.35 -4.93 1.86
N VAL A 76 26.02 -4.86 2.00
CA VAL A 76 25.04 -5.42 1.05
C VAL A 76 24.53 -4.35 0.08
N MET A 77 24.16 -3.18 0.61
CA MET A 77 23.59 -2.06 -0.14
C MET A 77 24.41 -0.77 0.02
N PRO A 78 25.69 -0.75 -0.41
CA PRO A 78 26.56 0.41 -0.24
C PRO A 78 26.03 1.67 -0.94
N THR A 79 25.41 1.55 -2.11
CA THR A 79 24.91 2.69 -2.90
C THR A 79 23.75 3.36 -2.19
N LEU A 80 22.75 2.59 -1.73
CA LEU A 80 21.63 3.10 -0.95
C LEU A 80 22.10 3.75 0.35
N ASN A 81 23.08 3.15 1.03
CA ASN A 81 23.64 3.73 2.26
C ASN A 81 24.42 5.03 1.99
N GLN A 82 25.14 5.13 0.88
CA GLN A 82 25.78 6.38 0.47
C GLN A 82 24.75 7.46 0.13
N LEU A 83 23.67 7.09 -0.57
CA LEU A 83 22.57 7.98 -0.91
C LEU A 83 21.87 8.50 0.36
N ARG A 84 21.65 7.61 1.34
CA ARG A 84 21.09 7.93 2.66
C ARG A 84 21.89 9.01 3.40
N LEU A 85 23.23 8.98 3.31
CA LEU A 85 24.09 10.00 3.92
C LEU A 85 24.04 11.36 3.22
N GLN A 86 23.64 11.38 1.94
CA GLN A 86 23.58 12.59 1.11
C GLN A 86 22.17 13.19 1.04
N GLY A 87 21.15 12.41 1.40
CA GLY A 87 19.74 12.77 1.29
C GLY A 87 19.02 12.81 2.62
N ALA A 88 17.69 12.85 2.54
CA ALA A 88 16.79 12.65 3.67
C ALA A 88 16.42 11.16 3.78
N SER A 89 16.29 10.65 4.99
CA SER A 89 15.80 9.30 5.23
C SER A 89 14.90 9.18 6.43
N ALA A 90 13.98 8.23 6.37
CA ALA A 90 13.09 7.86 7.47
C ALA A 90 12.79 6.36 7.42
N LEU A 91 12.35 5.83 8.55
CA LEU A 91 11.63 4.56 8.61
C LEU A 91 10.19 4.81 8.14
N MET A 92 9.76 4.11 7.10
CA MET A 92 8.40 4.18 6.59
C MET A 92 7.57 3.03 7.14
N HIS A 93 6.30 3.32 7.42
CA HIS A 93 5.34 2.33 7.90
C HIS A 93 4.20 2.15 6.91
N SER A 94 4.03 0.93 6.44
CA SER A 94 2.84 0.47 5.73
C SER A 94 1.78 -0.07 6.70
N GLN A 95 0.69 -0.63 6.16
CA GLN A 95 -0.36 -1.24 6.94
C GLN A 95 -0.82 -2.55 6.30
N PRO A 96 -1.32 -3.51 7.08
CA PRO A 96 -1.87 -4.74 6.53
C PRO A 96 -3.05 -4.48 5.58
N PRO A 97 -3.16 -5.25 4.49
CA PRO A 97 -2.28 -6.35 4.12
C PRO A 97 -1.01 -5.87 3.41
N SER A 98 0.14 -6.45 3.76
CA SER A 98 1.44 -6.15 3.16
C SER A 98 1.64 -6.85 1.81
N PHE A 99 0.67 -6.75 0.90
CA PHE A 99 0.83 -7.19 -0.49
C PHE A 99 1.29 -6.03 -1.36
N SER A 100 1.91 -6.36 -2.49
CA SER A 100 2.57 -5.41 -3.38
C SER A 100 1.60 -4.45 -4.07
N GLU A 101 0.54 -4.95 -4.71
CA GLU A 101 -0.44 -4.07 -5.40
C GLU A 101 -1.13 -3.05 -4.47
N PRO A 102 -1.56 -3.41 -3.23
CA PRO A 102 -1.96 -2.43 -2.23
C PRO A 102 -0.88 -1.39 -1.93
N GLY A 103 0.38 -1.82 -1.72
CA GLY A 103 1.52 -0.95 -1.44
C GLY A 103 1.81 0.02 -2.59
N TYR A 104 1.89 -0.47 -3.82
CA TYR A 104 2.07 0.33 -5.03
C TYR A 104 1.00 1.41 -5.15
N THR A 105 -0.27 1.04 -4.94
CA THR A 105 -1.38 1.98 -5.02
C THR A 105 -1.26 3.03 -3.93
N THR A 106 -0.93 2.64 -2.69
CA THR A 106 -0.76 3.59 -1.59
C THR A 106 0.39 4.56 -1.83
N LEU A 107 1.53 4.08 -2.32
CA LEU A 107 2.69 4.91 -2.66
C LEU A 107 2.38 5.97 -3.73
N LEU A 108 1.54 5.64 -4.71
CA LEU A 108 1.24 6.52 -5.85
C LEU A 108 0.01 7.44 -5.63
N THR A 109 -0.92 7.05 -4.76
CA THR A 109 -2.13 7.83 -4.46
C THR A 109 -2.05 8.59 -3.14
N GLY A 110 -1.17 8.15 -2.23
CA GLY A 110 -1.08 8.67 -0.87
C GLY A 110 -2.27 8.27 0.00
N ALA A 111 -3.00 7.21 -0.34
CA ALA A 111 -4.19 6.76 0.38
C ALA A 111 -4.17 5.25 0.63
N TRP A 112 -4.79 4.79 1.71
CA TRP A 112 -4.88 3.37 2.04
C TRP A 112 -5.88 2.64 1.12
N PRO A 113 -5.81 1.30 0.97
CA PRO A 113 -6.67 0.52 0.07
C PRO A 113 -8.18 0.80 0.18
N GLU A 114 -8.65 1.15 1.38
CA GLU A 114 -10.04 1.50 1.64
C GLU A 114 -10.51 2.76 0.89
N ILE A 115 -9.59 3.70 0.60
CA ILE A 115 -9.86 4.99 -0.03
C ILE A 115 -9.30 5.04 -1.46
N ASN A 116 -8.13 4.43 -1.69
CA ASN A 116 -7.42 4.55 -2.98
C ASN A 116 -8.05 3.74 -4.13
N ASP A 117 -9.01 2.86 -3.82
CA ASP A 117 -9.71 1.98 -4.76
C ASP A 117 -8.81 1.04 -5.59
N GLY A 118 -7.58 0.84 -5.12
CA GLY A 118 -6.69 -0.21 -5.60
C GLY A 118 -7.06 -1.58 -5.04
N PRO A 119 -6.37 -2.62 -5.50
CA PRO A 119 -6.50 -3.96 -4.96
C PRO A 119 -6.19 -4.03 -3.47
N VAL A 120 -6.83 -4.98 -2.77
CA VAL A 120 -6.51 -5.34 -1.38
C VAL A 120 -5.60 -6.57 -1.31
N PHE A 121 -5.46 -7.28 -2.43
CA PHE A 121 -4.59 -8.45 -2.63
C PHE A 121 -3.87 -8.27 -3.96
N ASN A 122 -2.78 -9.00 -4.18
CA ASN A 122 -2.22 -9.14 -5.53
C ASN A 122 -3.24 -9.91 -6.39
N LEU A 123 -3.64 -9.33 -7.51
CA LEU A 123 -4.63 -9.90 -8.42
C LEU A 123 -3.97 -10.57 -9.62
N ASP A 124 -4.69 -11.49 -10.24
CA ASP A 124 -4.31 -11.96 -11.57
C ASP A 124 -4.34 -10.78 -12.55
N TYR A 125 -3.43 -10.76 -13.53
CA TYR A 125 -3.28 -9.66 -14.49
C TYR A 125 -4.61 -9.22 -15.13
N GLU A 126 -5.52 -10.15 -15.44
CA GLU A 126 -6.80 -9.81 -16.06
C GLU A 126 -7.78 -9.07 -15.13
N GLU A 127 -7.57 -9.17 -13.83
CA GLU A 127 -8.43 -8.60 -12.79
C GLU A 127 -7.90 -7.27 -12.23
N ILE A 128 -6.64 -6.93 -12.50
CA ILE A 128 -6.01 -5.68 -12.07
C ILE A 128 -6.83 -4.47 -12.57
N PRO A 129 -7.39 -3.65 -11.66
CA PRO A 129 -8.13 -2.45 -12.03
C PRO A 129 -7.18 -1.28 -12.30
N SER A 130 -7.54 -0.41 -13.23
CA SER A 130 -6.92 0.92 -13.30
C SER A 130 -7.39 1.82 -12.17
N PHE A 131 -6.48 2.65 -11.68
CA PHE A 131 -6.75 3.64 -10.65
C PHE A 131 -7.93 4.52 -11.05
N THR A 132 -8.92 4.60 -10.17
CA THR A 132 -10.04 5.55 -10.27
C THR A 132 -9.77 6.83 -9.51
N GLN A 133 -8.90 6.76 -8.50
CA GLN A 133 -8.49 7.90 -7.70
C GLN A 133 -7.35 8.66 -8.37
N ASP A 134 -7.29 9.96 -8.06
CA ASP A 134 -6.18 10.78 -8.50
C ASP A 134 -4.86 10.30 -7.88
N ASN A 135 -3.76 10.44 -8.63
CA ASN A 135 -2.47 9.85 -8.30
C ASN A 135 -1.31 10.72 -8.81
N LEU A 136 -0.09 10.40 -8.39
CA LEU A 136 1.12 11.17 -8.72
C LEU A 136 1.37 11.28 -10.23
N PHE A 137 1.14 10.22 -11.01
CA PHE A 137 1.31 10.24 -12.46
C PHE A 137 0.29 11.14 -13.14
N SER A 138 -0.98 11.04 -12.75
CA SER A 138 -2.04 11.93 -13.23
C SER A 138 -1.78 13.40 -12.87
N ALA A 139 -1.27 13.67 -11.66
CA ALA A 139 -0.90 15.01 -11.22
C ALA A 139 0.28 15.58 -12.02
N ALA A 140 1.31 14.77 -12.26
CA ALA A 140 2.46 15.15 -13.07
C ALA A 140 2.07 15.43 -14.54
N HIS A 141 1.28 14.54 -15.14
CA HIS A 141 0.81 14.70 -16.51
C HIS A 141 -0.08 15.96 -16.67
N ARG A 142 -0.98 16.25 -15.72
CA ARG A 142 -1.76 17.51 -15.71
C ARG A 142 -0.88 18.76 -15.60
N ALA A 143 0.24 18.67 -14.90
CA ALA A 143 1.23 19.74 -14.81
C ALA A 143 2.09 19.89 -16.08
N GLY A 144 1.88 19.04 -17.09
CA GLY A 144 2.62 19.06 -18.36
C GLY A 144 3.94 18.32 -18.32
N PHE A 145 4.22 17.55 -17.26
CA PHE A 145 5.39 16.68 -17.22
C PHE A 145 5.17 15.44 -18.08
N LYS A 146 6.25 15.02 -18.75
CA LYS A 146 6.29 13.70 -19.34
C LYS A 146 6.56 12.65 -18.27
N THR A 147 5.86 11.54 -18.34
CA THR A 147 5.94 10.46 -17.34
C THR A 147 6.45 9.17 -17.97
N ALA A 148 7.12 8.35 -17.17
CA ALA A 148 7.63 7.06 -17.61
C ALA A 148 7.48 5.98 -16.54
N VAL A 149 7.20 4.76 -16.99
CA VAL A 149 7.17 3.56 -16.13
C VAL A 149 8.03 2.49 -16.78
N SER A 150 9.08 2.05 -16.08
CA SER A 150 9.80 0.83 -16.40
C SER A 150 9.61 -0.15 -15.25
N GLY A 151 9.00 -1.29 -15.50
CA GLY A 151 8.74 -2.24 -14.44
C GLY A 151 8.05 -3.49 -14.93
N TYR A 152 7.38 -4.15 -14.01
CA TYR A 152 6.65 -5.38 -14.26
C TYR A 152 5.25 -5.04 -14.78
N TYR A 153 4.61 -5.96 -15.51
CA TYR A 153 3.29 -5.71 -16.09
C TYR A 153 2.20 -5.38 -15.05
N TRP A 154 2.45 -5.64 -13.76
CA TRP A 154 1.56 -5.29 -12.65
C TRP A 154 1.19 -3.79 -12.68
N PHE A 155 2.13 -2.92 -13.07
CA PHE A 155 1.86 -1.49 -13.21
C PHE A 155 1.05 -1.10 -14.45
N GLU A 156 1.04 -1.92 -15.51
CA GLU A 156 0.43 -1.58 -16.80
C GLU A 156 -1.07 -1.32 -16.66
N LYS A 157 -1.77 -2.15 -15.89
CA LYS A 157 -3.20 -1.98 -15.67
C LYS A 157 -3.53 -1.07 -14.52
N LEU A 158 -2.70 -1.05 -13.45
CA LEU A 158 -2.89 -0.18 -12.29
C LEU A 158 -2.84 1.30 -12.69
N ILE A 159 -1.79 1.74 -13.37
CA ILE A 159 -1.63 3.14 -13.77
C ILE A 159 -2.38 3.38 -15.08
N PRO A 160 -3.27 4.39 -15.18
CA PRO A 160 -3.95 4.70 -16.43
C PRO A 160 -2.94 5.01 -17.55
N GLN A 161 -2.93 4.20 -18.60
CA GLN A 161 -1.91 4.32 -19.66
C GLN A 161 -2.00 5.63 -20.46
N SER A 162 -3.08 6.39 -20.33
CA SER A 162 -3.21 7.73 -20.91
C SER A 162 -2.32 8.78 -20.23
N VAL A 163 -1.78 8.48 -19.04
CA VAL A 163 -0.88 9.37 -18.29
C VAL A 163 0.54 8.80 -18.19
N VAL A 164 0.90 7.86 -19.07
CA VAL A 164 2.23 7.25 -19.17
C VAL A 164 2.77 7.44 -20.59
N ASP A 165 3.72 8.35 -20.78
CA ASP A 165 4.26 8.70 -22.11
C ASP A 165 5.27 7.67 -22.61
N LEU A 166 6.13 7.17 -21.71
CA LEU A 166 7.16 6.16 -22.00
C LEU A 166 6.94 4.94 -21.11
N ARG A 167 7.04 3.75 -21.68
CA ARG A 167 6.71 2.53 -20.95
C ARG A 167 7.51 1.32 -21.38
N PHE A 168 7.86 0.51 -20.40
CA PHE A 168 8.38 -0.84 -20.56
C PHE A 168 7.77 -1.70 -19.46
N TYR A 169 7.18 -2.82 -19.86
CA TYR A 169 6.57 -3.79 -18.96
C TYR A 169 7.09 -5.18 -19.30
N THR A 170 7.70 -5.86 -18.34
CA THR A 170 8.13 -7.25 -18.48
C THR A 170 7.18 -8.21 -17.76
N ALA A 171 7.15 -9.46 -18.22
CA ALA A 171 6.43 -10.56 -17.60
C ALA A 171 7.35 -11.62 -16.96
N GLY A 172 8.65 -11.37 -16.97
CA GLY A 172 9.58 -12.14 -16.17
C GLY A 172 9.51 -11.71 -14.70
N GLU A 173 10.06 -12.55 -13.82
CA GLU A 173 10.10 -12.31 -12.37
C GLU A 173 11.49 -12.47 -11.76
N ASP A 174 12.52 -12.56 -12.59
CA ASP A 174 13.87 -12.92 -12.17
C ASP A 174 14.88 -11.78 -12.37
N ALA A 175 16.16 -12.08 -12.16
CA ALA A 175 17.24 -11.09 -12.25
C ALA A 175 17.41 -10.54 -13.67
N ALA A 176 17.00 -11.30 -14.69
CA ALA A 176 17.05 -10.84 -16.07
C ALA A 176 15.92 -9.82 -16.33
N ALA A 177 14.74 -10.02 -15.74
CA ALA A 177 13.64 -9.07 -15.80
C ALA A 177 14.02 -7.70 -15.19
N ASP A 178 14.62 -7.69 -13.99
CA ASP A 178 15.15 -6.46 -13.38
C ASP A 178 16.19 -5.76 -14.26
N ARG A 179 17.08 -6.53 -14.91
CA ARG A 179 18.06 -5.97 -15.85
C ARG A 179 17.37 -5.33 -17.06
N GLU A 180 16.37 -5.98 -17.64
CA GLU A 180 15.58 -5.45 -18.76
C GLU A 180 14.87 -4.15 -18.37
N VAL A 181 14.28 -4.10 -17.17
CA VAL A 181 13.63 -2.90 -16.62
C VAL A 181 14.60 -1.73 -16.55
N VAL A 182 15.80 -1.93 -16.00
CA VAL A 182 16.79 -0.86 -15.91
C VAL A 182 17.35 -0.48 -17.28
N ASP A 183 17.63 -1.45 -18.15
CA ASP A 183 18.09 -1.20 -19.52
C ASP A 183 17.11 -0.36 -20.34
N ALA A 184 15.81 -0.58 -20.16
CA ALA A 184 14.77 0.22 -20.79
C ALA A 184 14.69 1.65 -20.24
N ALA A 185 14.93 1.84 -18.93
CA ALA A 185 14.85 3.14 -18.28
C ALA A 185 16.08 4.03 -18.55
N LEU A 186 17.29 3.44 -18.64
CA LEU A 186 18.55 4.18 -18.77
C LEU A 186 18.58 5.18 -19.94
N PRO A 187 18.10 4.86 -21.16
CA PRO A 187 18.01 5.83 -22.26
C PRO A 187 17.13 7.03 -21.92
N TRP A 188 15.96 6.82 -21.32
CA TRP A 188 15.05 7.91 -20.93
C TRP A 188 15.71 8.85 -19.92
N LEU A 189 16.48 8.29 -18.99
CA LEU A 189 17.24 9.06 -18.00
C LEU A 189 18.40 9.84 -18.65
N LYS A 190 19.21 9.19 -19.49
CA LYS A 190 20.35 9.85 -20.16
C LYS A 190 19.93 10.99 -21.08
N ASN A 191 18.78 10.84 -21.74
CA ASN A 191 18.26 11.80 -22.71
C ASN A 191 17.28 12.81 -22.08
N ASN A 192 16.98 12.68 -20.78
CA ASN A 192 15.99 13.49 -20.07
C ASN A 192 14.60 13.51 -20.76
N GLU A 193 14.11 12.33 -21.14
CA GLU A 193 12.87 12.20 -21.93
C GLU A 193 11.59 12.32 -21.09
N ALA A 194 11.68 12.13 -19.77
CA ALA A 194 10.59 12.21 -18.81
C ALA A 194 11.02 12.85 -17.49
N GLN A 195 10.08 13.51 -16.80
CA GLN A 195 10.30 14.25 -15.55
C GLN A 195 9.76 13.50 -14.32
N LEU A 196 8.89 12.51 -14.49
CA LEU A 196 8.55 11.53 -13.44
C LEU A 196 8.80 10.13 -14.01
N VAL A 197 9.73 9.38 -13.41
CA VAL A 197 10.11 8.05 -13.90
C VAL A 197 9.99 7.05 -12.74
N LEU A 198 9.13 6.05 -12.86
CA LEU A 198 9.09 4.91 -11.93
C LEU A 198 9.91 3.75 -12.50
N ILE A 199 10.79 3.20 -11.67
CA ILE A 199 11.61 2.01 -11.94
C ILE A 199 11.33 1.01 -10.82
N HIS A 200 10.82 -0.18 -11.17
CA HIS A 200 10.48 -1.23 -10.22
C HIS A 200 11.46 -2.41 -10.33
N ILE A 201 12.04 -2.81 -9.20
CA ILE A 201 13.05 -3.87 -9.08
C ILE A 201 12.50 -4.92 -8.12
N ASP A 202 12.35 -6.16 -8.56
CA ASP A 202 11.59 -7.23 -7.88
C ASP A 202 12.46 -8.30 -7.20
N GLN A 203 13.75 -8.37 -7.55
CA GLN A 203 14.64 -9.46 -7.14
C GLN A 203 14.65 -9.79 -5.64
N VAL A 204 14.43 -8.80 -4.77
CA VAL A 204 14.41 -9.00 -3.33
C VAL A 204 13.13 -9.75 -2.90
N ASP A 205 11.95 -9.38 -3.42
CA ASP A 205 10.71 -10.12 -3.20
C ASP A 205 10.79 -11.55 -3.76
N TYR A 206 11.30 -11.69 -5.00
CA TYR A 206 11.53 -12.99 -5.62
C TYR A 206 12.40 -13.91 -4.75
N ALA A 207 13.54 -13.40 -4.26
CA ALA A 207 14.42 -14.17 -3.38
C ALA A 207 13.74 -14.52 -2.05
N GLY A 208 12.87 -13.63 -1.57
CA GLY A 208 11.99 -13.85 -0.46
C GLY A 208 11.10 -15.09 -0.61
N HIS A 209 10.37 -15.19 -1.72
CA HIS A 209 9.44 -16.31 -2.00
C HIS A 209 10.14 -17.60 -2.43
N HIS A 210 11.23 -17.49 -3.18
CA HIS A 210 11.77 -18.62 -3.95
C HIS A 210 13.18 -19.04 -3.53
N GLU A 211 13.90 -18.22 -2.77
CA GLU A 211 15.32 -18.45 -2.47
C GLU A 211 15.63 -18.55 -0.96
N GLY A 212 14.60 -18.74 -0.14
CA GLY A 212 14.71 -19.08 1.28
C GLY A 212 14.55 -17.90 2.24
N GLY A 213 14.04 -16.76 1.77
CA GLY A 213 13.69 -15.63 2.62
C GLY A 213 14.87 -14.84 3.18
N PRO A 214 14.60 -13.83 4.02
CA PRO A 214 15.61 -12.97 4.65
C PRO A 214 16.71 -13.67 5.46
N GLN A 215 16.50 -14.92 5.90
CA GLN A 215 17.55 -15.71 6.58
C GLN A 215 18.52 -16.41 5.63
N SER A 216 18.22 -16.45 4.33
CA SER A 216 19.06 -17.07 3.30
C SER A 216 20.15 -16.10 2.82
N PRO A 217 21.39 -16.56 2.56
CA PRO A 217 22.41 -15.74 1.90
C PRO A 217 21.97 -15.21 0.51
N ASN A 218 21.00 -15.88 -0.12
CA ASN A 218 20.46 -15.45 -1.41
C ASN A 218 19.69 -14.12 -1.30
N TRP A 219 19.07 -13.82 -0.16
CA TRP A 219 18.40 -12.54 0.09
C TRP A 219 19.38 -11.37 0.02
N ASP A 220 20.49 -11.46 0.76
CA ASP A 220 21.53 -10.42 0.71
C ASP A 220 22.18 -10.35 -0.68
N THR A 221 22.27 -11.48 -1.40
CA THR A 221 22.75 -11.48 -2.79
C THR A 221 21.77 -10.75 -3.72
N ALA A 222 20.46 -10.92 -3.54
CA ALA A 222 19.43 -10.22 -4.31
C ALA A 222 19.40 -8.73 -3.99
N ALA A 223 19.44 -8.35 -2.71
CA ALA A 223 19.53 -6.95 -2.29
C ALA A 223 20.79 -6.28 -2.84
N LYS A 224 21.92 -7.00 -2.89
CA LYS A 224 23.14 -6.51 -3.53
C LYS A 224 22.97 -6.29 -5.04
N ARG A 225 22.30 -7.20 -5.76
CA ARG A 225 22.01 -7.00 -7.20
C ARG A 225 21.12 -5.78 -7.43
N ALA A 226 20.10 -5.57 -6.60
CA ALA A 226 19.26 -4.37 -6.65
C ALA A 226 20.07 -3.09 -6.37
N ASP A 227 21.01 -3.10 -5.42
CA ASP A 227 21.90 -1.97 -5.15
C ASP A 227 22.89 -1.69 -6.30
N ASP A 228 23.40 -2.73 -6.97
CA ASP A 228 24.25 -2.58 -8.15
C ASP A 228 23.48 -1.93 -9.32
N LEU A 229 22.19 -2.29 -9.51
CA LEU A 229 21.30 -1.63 -10.48
C LEU A 229 20.99 -0.19 -10.08
N LEU A 230 20.77 0.10 -8.80
CA LEU A 230 20.60 1.45 -8.28
C LEU A 230 21.83 2.32 -8.58
N ALA A 231 23.04 1.78 -8.48
CA ALA A 231 24.27 2.51 -8.84
C ALA A 231 24.30 2.92 -10.31
N GLU A 232 23.84 2.05 -11.22
CA GLU A 232 23.74 2.38 -12.64
C GLU A 232 22.71 3.47 -12.92
N ILE A 233 21.54 3.41 -12.28
CA ILE A 233 20.51 4.44 -12.36
C ILE A 233 21.10 5.77 -11.88
N LEU A 234 21.70 5.78 -10.69
CA LEU A 234 22.27 6.97 -10.06
C LEU A 234 23.37 7.62 -10.92
N ALA A 235 24.17 6.81 -11.61
CA ALA A 235 25.22 7.29 -12.51
C ALA A 235 24.69 8.07 -13.74
N THR A 236 23.39 8.02 -14.02
CA THR A 236 22.76 8.80 -15.10
C THR A 236 22.13 10.12 -14.64
N LEU A 237 22.08 10.35 -13.33
CA LEU A 237 21.40 11.51 -12.75
C LEU A 237 22.39 12.61 -12.39
N ASP A 238 21.96 13.86 -12.52
CA ASP A 238 22.63 15.02 -11.93
C ASP A 238 21.84 15.46 -10.70
N LEU A 239 22.27 15.01 -9.52
CA LEU A 239 21.57 15.31 -8.25
C LEU A 239 21.56 16.80 -7.87
N GLN A 240 22.24 17.69 -8.59
CA GLN A 240 22.06 19.14 -8.43
C GLN A 240 20.82 19.67 -9.16
N ARG A 241 20.13 18.81 -9.91
CA ARG A 241 18.96 19.17 -10.73
C ARG A 241 17.84 18.16 -10.63
N ASP A 242 18.20 16.90 -10.48
CA ASP A 242 17.31 15.75 -10.37
C ASP A 242 17.16 15.35 -8.90
N THR A 243 16.06 14.67 -8.60
CA THR A 243 15.82 14.00 -7.33
C THR A 243 15.58 12.52 -7.59
N ILE A 244 16.11 11.67 -6.71
CA ILE A 244 15.81 10.25 -6.66
C ILE A 244 15.17 9.92 -5.31
N VAL A 245 14.10 9.13 -5.32
CA VAL A 245 13.54 8.48 -4.13
C VAL A 245 13.68 6.97 -4.30
N VAL A 246 14.21 6.31 -3.27
CA VAL A 246 14.35 4.85 -3.18
C VAL A 246 13.57 4.38 -1.96
N LEU A 247 12.64 3.46 -2.17
CA LEU A 247 11.79 2.92 -1.11
C LEU A 247 11.32 1.49 -1.40
N SER A 248 10.64 0.90 -0.42
CA SER A 248 9.93 -0.38 -0.56
C SER A 248 8.42 -0.20 -0.34
N ASP A 249 7.65 -1.14 -0.85
CA ASP A 249 6.21 -1.29 -0.67
C ASP A 249 5.85 -2.20 0.52
N HIS A 250 6.69 -3.19 0.85
CA HIS A 250 6.59 -3.99 2.06
C HIS A 250 7.95 -4.60 2.45
N GLY A 251 7.94 -5.51 3.44
CA GLY A 251 9.04 -6.43 3.71
C GLY A 251 8.59 -7.89 3.61
N GLN A 252 9.43 -8.82 4.06
CA GLN A 252 9.06 -10.24 4.23
C GLN A 252 9.40 -10.78 5.61
N ILE A 253 8.67 -11.79 6.06
CA ILE A 253 9.01 -12.55 7.27
C ILE A 253 10.31 -13.35 7.04
N ASP A 254 10.99 -13.69 8.13
CA ASP A 254 12.31 -14.35 8.11
C ASP A 254 12.39 -15.62 7.24
N ALA A 255 11.30 -16.40 7.19
CA ALA A 255 11.22 -17.63 6.42
C ALA A 255 10.83 -17.43 4.93
N GLY A 256 10.56 -16.18 4.52
CA GLY A 256 9.94 -15.84 3.24
C GLY A 256 8.41 -15.72 3.33
N GLY A 257 7.85 -14.87 2.48
CA GLY A 257 6.42 -14.53 2.42
C GLY A 257 6.04 -13.22 3.11
N HIS A 258 4.87 -12.69 2.72
CA HIS A 258 4.30 -11.44 3.20
C HIS A 258 2.75 -11.45 3.07
N GLY A 259 2.08 -10.31 3.31
CA GLY A 259 0.61 -10.17 3.32
C GLY A 259 -0.01 -10.17 4.73
N GLY A 260 0.79 -10.48 5.75
CA GLY A 260 0.38 -10.57 7.15
C GLY A 260 0.48 -9.26 7.95
N GLN A 261 0.34 -9.37 9.27
CA GLN A 261 0.51 -8.25 10.22
C GLN A 261 1.88 -8.24 10.90
N ASP A 262 2.80 -9.09 10.43
CA ASP A 262 4.15 -9.20 10.96
C ASP A 262 4.87 -7.85 10.85
N PRO A 263 5.33 -7.28 11.98
CA PRO A 263 5.89 -5.92 11.97
C PRO A 263 7.01 -5.74 10.95
N VAL A 264 7.85 -6.76 10.77
CA VAL A 264 8.97 -6.74 9.83
C VAL A 264 8.57 -6.61 8.36
N ALA A 265 7.35 -7.02 8.02
CA ALA A 265 6.79 -6.87 6.67
C ALA A 265 6.09 -5.51 6.47
N LEU A 266 6.07 -4.65 7.50
CA LEU A 266 5.40 -3.35 7.51
C LEU A 266 6.36 -2.17 7.79
N LEU A 267 7.67 -2.44 7.69
CA LEU A 267 8.74 -1.50 7.97
C LEU A 267 9.65 -1.40 6.74
N GLU A 268 9.52 -0.30 6.03
CA GLU A 268 10.17 -0.07 4.74
C GLU A 268 11.22 1.05 4.83
N PRO A 269 12.31 0.97 4.05
CA PRO A 269 13.18 2.12 3.87
C PRO A 269 12.49 3.22 3.08
N PHE A 270 12.74 4.47 3.47
CA PHE A 270 12.51 5.64 2.65
C PHE A 270 13.80 6.47 2.60
N VAL A 271 14.35 6.66 1.41
CA VAL A 271 15.53 7.49 1.16
C VAL A 271 15.25 8.38 -0.05
N ILE A 272 15.38 9.69 0.11
CA ILE A 272 15.23 10.66 -0.98
C ILE A 272 16.45 11.57 -1.02
N ALA A 273 17.01 11.84 -2.19
CA ALA A 273 18.21 12.67 -2.34
C ALA A 273 18.21 13.44 -3.66
N GLY A 274 18.89 14.59 -3.67
CA GLY A 274 19.07 15.45 -4.83
C GLY A 274 18.47 16.84 -4.64
N GLU A 275 18.16 17.51 -5.74
CA GLU A 275 17.70 18.89 -5.72
C GLU A 275 16.36 19.01 -4.97
N GLY A 276 16.19 20.08 -4.20
CA GLY A 276 14.98 20.30 -3.41
C GLY A 276 14.85 19.39 -2.17
N VAL A 277 15.90 18.66 -1.77
CA VAL A 277 15.92 17.82 -0.56
C VAL A 277 16.86 18.42 0.50
N ASN A 278 16.40 18.45 1.76
CA ASN A 278 17.23 18.77 2.93
C ASN A 278 17.82 17.47 3.48
N PRO A 279 19.15 17.26 3.46
CA PRO A 279 19.72 16.02 3.99
C PRO A 279 19.54 15.86 5.50
N GLY A 280 19.25 14.64 5.96
CA GLY A 280 19.07 14.35 7.37
C GLY A 280 18.38 13.01 7.66
N GLU A 281 18.49 12.56 8.91
CA GLU A 281 17.68 11.47 9.44
C GLU A 281 16.46 12.07 10.14
N TYR A 282 15.28 11.70 9.67
CA TYR A 282 14.00 12.25 10.12
C TYR A 282 13.19 11.21 10.89
N ALA A 283 12.14 11.69 11.56
CA ALA A 283 11.19 10.82 12.22
C ALA A 283 10.48 9.90 11.23
N ASP A 284 9.93 8.82 11.77
CA ASP A 284 9.13 7.85 11.03
C ASP A 284 7.99 8.51 10.24
N ILE A 285 7.76 8.01 9.03
CA ILE A 285 6.70 8.46 8.14
C ILE A 285 5.71 7.33 7.88
N GLN A 286 4.51 7.66 7.41
CA GLN A 286 3.56 6.68 6.90
C GLN A 286 3.71 6.56 5.39
N MET A 287 3.45 5.38 4.82
CA MET A 287 3.51 5.18 3.36
C MET A 287 2.60 6.14 2.59
N VAL A 288 1.45 6.50 3.16
CA VAL A 288 0.54 7.51 2.60
C VAL A 288 1.14 8.91 2.47
N ASP A 289 2.24 9.20 3.17
CA ASP A 289 2.93 10.49 3.12
C ASP A 289 3.78 10.65 1.84
N VAL A 290 4.08 9.56 1.13
CA VAL A 290 4.98 9.56 -0.04
C VAL A 290 4.41 10.40 -1.20
N ALA A 291 3.24 10.02 -1.73
CA ALA A 291 2.64 10.73 -2.88
C ALA A 291 2.46 12.25 -2.65
N PRO A 292 1.88 12.74 -1.53
CA PRO A 292 1.76 14.17 -1.29
C PRO A 292 3.11 14.87 -1.15
N THR A 293 4.11 14.20 -0.57
CA THR A 293 5.48 14.75 -0.44
C THR A 293 6.14 14.94 -1.81
N LEU A 294 6.05 13.92 -2.68
CA LEU A 294 6.60 13.98 -4.03
C LEU A 294 5.85 14.96 -4.93
N ALA A 295 4.53 15.07 -4.78
CA ALA A 295 3.72 16.08 -5.46
C ALA A 295 4.14 17.51 -5.08
N ALA A 296 4.41 17.76 -3.79
CA ALA A 296 4.93 19.05 -3.33
C ALA A 296 6.31 19.37 -3.91
N LEU A 297 7.22 18.39 -3.96
CA LEU A 297 8.54 18.54 -4.58
C LEU A 297 8.40 18.94 -6.07
N LEU A 298 7.50 18.28 -6.81
CA LEU A 298 7.25 18.55 -8.23
C LEU A 298 6.35 19.78 -8.49
N GLY A 299 5.82 20.42 -7.45
CA GLY A 299 4.90 21.56 -7.59
C GLY A 299 3.54 21.22 -8.22
N THR A 300 3.20 19.93 -8.35
CA THR A 300 1.92 19.46 -8.90
C THR A 300 0.79 19.65 -7.89
N ASN A 301 -0.45 19.29 -8.26
CA ASN A 301 -1.49 19.17 -7.24
C ASN A 301 -1.20 17.98 -6.31
N ILE A 302 -1.63 18.08 -5.05
CA ILE A 302 -1.68 16.94 -4.13
C ILE A 302 -2.70 15.92 -4.67
N PRO A 303 -2.41 14.61 -4.73
CA PRO A 303 -3.40 13.62 -5.13
C PRO A 303 -4.69 13.78 -4.33
N ALA A 304 -5.82 13.83 -5.03
CA ALA A 304 -7.11 14.24 -4.47
C ALA A 304 -7.55 13.41 -3.25
N SER A 305 -7.20 12.12 -3.23
CA SER A 305 -7.58 11.19 -2.17
C SER A 305 -6.52 11.00 -1.08
N ALA A 306 -5.39 11.73 -1.16
CA ALA A 306 -4.28 11.56 -0.22
C ALA A 306 -4.72 11.72 1.24
N GLN A 307 -4.28 10.78 2.07
CA GLN A 307 -4.47 10.76 3.52
C GLN A 307 -3.21 11.17 4.28
N GLY A 308 -2.05 11.16 3.63
CA GLY A 308 -0.76 11.52 4.22
C GLY A 308 -0.48 13.01 4.26
N SER A 309 0.52 13.37 5.07
CA SER A 309 1.06 14.71 5.20
C SER A 309 2.29 14.89 4.32
N VAL A 310 2.48 16.10 3.78
CA VAL A 310 3.73 16.48 3.13
C VAL A 310 4.84 16.57 4.18
N GLN A 311 5.92 15.81 3.99
CA GLN A 311 7.12 15.83 4.84
C GLN A 311 7.99 17.04 4.52
N ARG A 312 7.50 18.24 4.85
CA ARG A 312 8.10 19.53 4.44
C ARG A 312 9.51 19.72 4.97
N GLU A 313 9.81 19.16 6.13
CA GLU A 313 11.11 19.25 6.79
C GLU A 313 12.21 18.57 5.97
N MET A 314 11.85 17.55 5.18
CA MET A 314 12.75 16.85 4.24
C MET A 314 13.00 17.65 2.96
N LEU A 315 12.25 18.73 2.68
CA LEU A 315 12.24 19.39 1.36
C LEU A 315 12.65 20.87 1.42
N SER A 316 13.44 21.31 0.45
CA SER A 316 13.73 22.72 0.15
C SER A 316 12.74 23.25 -0.91
N LEU A 317 11.46 23.38 -0.55
CA LEU A 317 10.40 23.75 -1.51
C LEU A 317 10.54 25.18 -2.06
N SER A 318 10.14 25.39 -3.32
CA SER A 318 10.04 26.73 -3.93
C SER A 318 9.10 27.65 -3.15
N GLU A 319 9.30 28.98 -3.24
CA GLU A 319 8.46 29.94 -2.51
C GLU A 319 6.98 29.85 -2.91
N SER A 320 6.70 29.62 -4.20
CA SER A 320 5.31 29.42 -4.67
C SER A 320 4.65 28.22 -4.01
N VAL A 321 5.37 27.09 -3.92
CA VAL A 321 4.83 25.87 -3.29
C VAL A 321 4.64 26.08 -1.80
N ARG A 322 5.62 26.68 -1.09
CA ARG A 322 5.51 26.98 0.35
C ARG A 322 4.29 27.85 0.67
N ALA A 323 4.01 28.85 -0.16
CA ALA A 323 2.88 29.75 0.01
C ALA A 323 1.53 29.07 -0.27
N ALA A 324 1.45 28.23 -1.30
CA ALA A 324 0.20 27.58 -1.71
C ALA A 324 -0.17 26.37 -0.83
N LEU A 325 0.84 25.66 -0.29
CA LEU A 325 0.66 24.35 0.32
C LEU A 325 -0.36 24.30 1.48
N PRO A 326 -0.40 25.24 2.44
CA PRO A 326 -1.40 25.19 3.51
C PRO A 326 -2.85 25.25 2.99
N ILE A 327 -3.11 26.08 1.98
CA ILE A 327 -4.43 26.24 1.37
C ILE A 327 -4.79 24.99 0.56
N ALA A 328 -3.83 24.46 -0.20
CA ALA A 328 -4.02 23.26 -0.99
C ALA A 328 -4.33 22.03 -0.12
N VAL A 329 -3.59 21.83 0.99
CA VAL A 329 -3.87 20.75 1.96
C VAL A 329 -5.27 20.89 2.54
N GLN A 330 -5.64 22.09 2.99
CA GLN A 330 -6.98 22.35 3.51
C GLN A 330 -8.06 22.00 2.49
N SER A 331 -7.92 22.48 1.25
CA SER A 331 -8.89 22.26 0.18
C SER A 331 -9.01 20.78 -0.19
N GLN A 332 -7.87 20.09 -0.36
CA GLN A 332 -7.83 18.68 -0.69
C GLN A 332 -8.43 17.81 0.42
N GLN A 333 -8.03 18.02 1.69
CA GLN A 333 -8.57 17.25 2.82
C GLN A 333 -10.06 17.52 3.05
N THR A 334 -10.51 18.75 2.82
CA THR A 334 -11.94 19.08 2.85
C THR A 334 -12.71 18.34 1.76
N ALA A 335 -12.17 18.30 0.53
CA ALA A 335 -12.78 17.59 -0.58
C ALA A 335 -12.86 16.08 -0.33
N LEU A 336 -11.78 15.47 0.17
CA LEU A 336 -11.75 14.04 0.54
C LEU A 336 -12.78 13.73 1.63
N LEU A 337 -12.79 14.48 2.74
CA LEU A 337 -13.78 14.28 3.81
C LEU A 337 -15.22 14.43 3.28
N THR A 338 -15.45 15.41 2.40
CA THR A 338 -16.76 15.66 1.80
C THR A 338 -17.21 14.48 0.93
N ALA A 339 -16.34 13.98 0.05
CA ALA A 339 -16.61 12.82 -0.80
C ALA A 339 -16.87 11.55 0.04
N TYR A 340 -16.08 11.35 1.10
CA TYR A 340 -16.26 10.22 2.01
C TYR A 340 -17.59 10.28 2.77
N MET A 341 -17.98 11.47 3.23
CA MET A 341 -19.28 11.68 3.89
C MET A 341 -20.46 11.45 2.94
N ASP A 342 -20.34 11.87 1.67
CA ASP A 342 -21.36 11.61 0.65
C ASP A 342 -21.50 10.12 0.37
N ALA A 343 -20.39 9.40 0.19
CA ALA A 343 -20.39 7.96 -0.04
C ALA A 343 -21.03 7.17 1.11
N LEU A 344 -20.99 7.71 2.33
CA LEU A 344 -21.60 7.10 3.52
C LEU A 344 -23.01 7.62 3.85
N ASP A 345 -23.62 8.44 2.97
CA ASP A 345 -24.91 9.10 3.18
C ASP A 345 -24.99 9.90 4.50
N ILE A 346 -23.89 10.54 4.90
CA ILE A 346 -23.80 11.27 6.17
C ILE A 346 -24.30 12.71 5.98
N ASN A 347 -25.23 13.13 6.85
CA ASN A 347 -25.68 14.52 6.88
C ASN A 347 -24.56 15.47 7.36
N LYS A 348 -23.93 16.17 6.41
CA LYS A 348 -22.82 17.10 6.62
C LYS A 348 -23.12 18.25 7.58
N SER A 349 -24.37 18.71 7.67
CA SER A 349 -24.72 19.85 8.55
C SER A 349 -24.54 19.55 10.05
N LYS A 350 -24.31 18.29 10.40
CA LYS A 350 -24.04 17.85 11.78
C LYS A 350 -22.55 17.83 12.12
N PHE A 351 -21.67 18.19 11.19
CA PHE A 351 -20.23 18.13 11.36
C PHE A 351 -19.62 19.50 11.10
N GLU A 352 -18.77 19.93 12.01
CA GLU A 352 -17.88 21.06 11.78
C GLU A 352 -16.69 20.56 10.97
N ILE A 353 -16.63 20.97 9.70
CA ILE A 353 -15.49 20.65 8.84
C ILE A 353 -14.30 21.49 9.34
N PRO A 354 -13.13 20.88 9.61
CA PRO A 354 -11.97 21.62 10.06
C PRO A 354 -11.61 22.74 9.08
N ASN A 355 -11.12 23.86 9.61
CA ASN A 355 -10.57 24.96 8.84
C ASN A 355 -9.07 25.07 9.13
N SER A 356 -8.33 23.97 8.92
CA SER A 356 -6.89 23.88 9.19
C SER A 356 -6.14 23.27 8.00
N SER A 357 -4.81 23.38 8.01
CA SER A 357 -3.92 22.68 7.07
C SER A 357 -3.27 21.44 7.73
N THR A 358 -3.84 20.98 8.84
CA THR A 358 -3.36 19.84 9.60
C THR A 358 -4.13 18.60 9.17
N VAL A 359 -3.47 17.69 8.45
CA VAL A 359 -4.09 16.49 7.88
C VAL A 359 -4.79 15.63 8.94
N SER A 360 -4.20 15.49 10.14
CA SER A 360 -4.77 14.70 11.23
C SER A 360 -6.16 15.18 11.67
N ASP A 361 -6.47 16.47 11.56
CA ASP A 361 -7.78 17.01 11.96
C ASP A 361 -8.90 16.40 11.10
N TYR A 362 -8.64 16.20 9.81
CA TYR A 362 -9.57 15.59 8.86
C TYR A 362 -9.57 14.06 8.95
N GLN A 363 -8.39 13.44 9.02
CA GLN A 363 -8.27 11.98 9.08
C GLN A 363 -8.87 11.41 10.37
N ASN A 364 -8.82 12.12 11.50
CA ASN A 364 -9.51 11.72 12.71
C ASN A 364 -11.04 11.63 12.54
N ILE A 365 -11.63 12.54 11.74
CA ILE A 365 -13.06 12.52 11.42
C ILE A 365 -13.38 11.34 10.50
N ILE A 366 -12.62 11.15 9.42
CA ILE A 366 -12.78 10.01 8.49
C ILE A 366 -12.71 8.69 9.26
N ASN A 367 -11.68 8.52 10.10
CA ASN A 367 -11.51 7.34 10.95
C ASN A 367 -12.70 7.15 11.92
N GLY A 368 -13.22 8.23 12.51
CA GLY A 368 -14.41 8.19 13.36
C GLY A 368 -15.67 7.74 12.61
N LEU A 369 -15.88 8.25 11.40
CA LEU A 369 -16.99 7.87 10.53
C LEU A 369 -16.91 6.39 10.15
N ARG A 370 -15.74 5.94 9.69
CA ARG A 370 -15.46 4.54 9.36
C ARG A 370 -15.72 3.62 10.54
N ASN A 371 -15.15 3.92 11.71
CA ASN A 371 -15.30 3.10 12.91
C ASN A 371 -16.76 2.99 13.35
N LYS A 372 -17.51 4.10 13.27
CA LYS A 372 -18.94 4.11 13.59
C LYS A 372 -19.75 3.26 12.60
N ARG A 373 -19.44 3.35 11.30
CA ARG A 373 -20.10 2.55 10.26
C ARG A 373 -19.85 1.06 10.48
N VAL A 374 -18.58 0.67 10.61
CA VAL A 374 -18.17 -0.72 10.85
C VAL A 374 -18.80 -1.27 12.14
N PHE A 375 -18.83 -0.48 13.21
CA PHE A 375 -19.45 -0.89 14.47
C PHE A 375 -20.95 -1.14 14.32
N SER A 376 -21.67 -0.26 13.63
CA SER A 376 -23.10 -0.41 13.37
C SER A 376 -23.42 -1.69 12.58
N GLU A 377 -22.62 -1.99 11.55
CA GLU A 377 -22.79 -3.21 10.75
C GLU A 377 -22.43 -4.47 11.54
N ARG A 378 -21.42 -4.41 12.42
CA ARG A 378 -21.03 -5.53 13.29
C ARG A 378 -22.13 -5.90 14.28
N ILE A 379 -22.87 -4.94 14.84
CA ILE A 379 -23.98 -5.22 15.77
C ILE A 379 -25.03 -6.14 15.13
N GLY A 380 -25.40 -5.84 13.88
CA GLY A 380 -26.38 -6.66 13.14
C GLY A 380 -25.92 -8.10 12.95
N ARG A 381 -24.61 -8.34 12.79
CA ARG A 381 -24.00 -9.67 12.64
C ARG A 381 -23.78 -10.36 13.99
N ALA A 382 -23.50 -9.60 15.05
CA ALA A 382 -23.20 -10.12 16.38
C ALA A 382 -24.41 -10.82 17.03
N ILE A 383 -25.63 -10.35 16.77
CA ILE A 383 -26.85 -10.93 17.36
C ILE A 383 -27.08 -12.38 16.89
N PRO A 384 -27.12 -12.70 15.57
CA PRO A 384 -27.21 -14.08 15.11
C PRO A 384 -26.07 -14.98 15.63
N VAL A 385 -24.85 -14.48 15.66
CA VAL A 385 -23.67 -15.22 16.16
C VAL A 385 -23.82 -15.54 17.64
N ALA A 386 -24.24 -14.56 18.46
CA ALA A 386 -24.49 -14.76 19.88
C ALA A 386 -25.62 -15.76 20.14
N LEU A 387 -26.69 -15.74 19.34
CA LEU A 387 -27.78 -16.72 19.43
C LEU A 387 -27.32 -18.13 19.07
N LEU A 388 -26.50 -18.29 18.02
CA LEU A 388 -25.91 -19.58 17.64
C LEU A 388 -24.97 -20.11 18.74
N LEU A 389 -24.10 -19.27 19.28
CA LEU A 389 -23.23 -19.60 20.42
C LEU A 389 -24.04 -20.03 21.64
N ALA A 390 -25.08 -19.27 22.00
CA ALA A 390 -25.95 -19.59 23.13
C ALA A 390 -26.68 -20.94 22.92
N MET A 391 -27.13 -21.23 21.69
CA MET A 391 -27.73 -22.51 21.33
C MET A 391 -26.72 -23.66 21.50
N VAL A 392 -25.50 -23.51 20.97
CA VAL A 392 -24.43 -24.51 21.11
C VAL A 392 -24.12 -24.75 22.60
N ILE A 393 -23.88 -23.70 23.38
CA ILE A 393 -23.61 -23.80 24.82
C ILE A 393 -24.78 -24.51 25.54
N THR A 394 -26.02 -24.16 25.23
CA THR A 394 -27.21 -24.77 25.84
C THR A 394 -27.30 -26.27 25.51
N LEU A 395 -27.01 -26.66 24.27
CA LEU A 395 -26.96 -28.07 23.85
C LEU A 395 -25.85 -28.82 24.60
N LEU A 396 -24.67 -28.22 24.75
CA LEU A 396 -23.55 -28.81 25.49
C LEU A 396 -23.89 -29.01 26.97
N ILE A 397 -24.51 -28.01 27.62
CA ILE A 397 -24.96 -28.11 29.02
C ILE A 397 -26.00 -29.23 29.17
N ARG A 398 -26.96 -29.34 28.23
CA ARG A 398 -27.98 -30.40 28.24
C ARG A 398 -27.39 -31.80 28.02
N GLN A 399 -26.32 -31.93 27.23
CA GLN A 399 -25.63 -33.20 27.00
C GLN A 399 -24.57 -33.56 28.05
N ARG A 400 -24.31 -32.69 29.03
CA ARG A 400 -23.30 -32.91 30.10
C ARG A 400 -23.45 -34.25 30.85
N LYS A 401 -24.66 -34.82 30.91
CA LYS A 401 -24.94 -36.12 31.56
C LYS A 401 -24.58 -37.34 30.71
N SER A 402 -24.18 -37.20 29.44
CA SER A 402 -23.89 -38.31 28.52
C SER A 402 -22.42 -38.49 28.14
N GLY A 403 -21.47 -37.90 28.90
CA GLY A 403 -20.03 -38.04 28.64
C GLY A 403 -19.48 -37.17 27.49
N SER A 404 -20.22 -36.17 27.02
CA SER A 404 -19.81 -35.28 25.92
C SER A 404 -18.81 -34.17 26.31
N LEU A 405 -18.43 -34.07 27.59
CA LEU A 405 -17.48 -33.06 28.09
C LEU A 405 -16.11 -33.18 27.40
N SER A 406 -15.70 -34.41 27.05
CA SER A 406 -14.46 -34.67 26.32
C SER A 406 -14.46 -34.09 24.90
N GLY A 407 -15.62 -34.05 24.22
CA GLY A 407 -15.76 -33.44 22.90
C GLY A 407 -15.68 -31.91 22.94
N VAL A 408 -16.20 -31.30 24.03
CA VAL A 408 -16.09 -29.85 24.26
C VAL A 408 -14.67 -29.46 24.62
N VAL A 409 -14.04 -30.21 25.53
CA VAL A 409 -12.63 -30.00 25.88
C VAL A 409 -11.75 -30.22 24.65
N GLY A 410 -12.01 -31.25 23.84
CA GLY A 410 -11.29 -31.48 22.58
C GLY A 410 -11.47 -30.34 21.57
N GLY A 411 -12.68 -29.81 21.40
CA GLY A 411 -12.93 -28.67 20.51
C GLY A 411 -12.29 -27.37 21.02
N LEU A 412 -12.31 -27.11 22.33
CA LEU A 412 -11.65 -25.97 22.93
C LEU A 412 -10.12 -26.09 22.85
N VAL A 413 -9.57 -27.29 23.06
CA VAL A 413 -8.14 -27.56 22.90
C VAL A 413 -7.73 -27.39 21.44
N PHE A 414 -8.53 -27.89 20.49
CA PHE A 414 -8.28 -27.68 19.07
C PHE A 414 -8.23 -26.18 18.73
N ALA A 415 -9.24 -25.39 19.14
CA ALA A 415 -9.26 -23.94 18.91
C ALA A 415 -8.22 -23.13 19.70
N PHE A 416 -7.51 -23.74 20.65
CA PHE A 416 -6.40 -23.12 21.38
C PHE A 416 -5.04 -23.49 20.79
N LEU A 417 -4.95 -24.64 20.12
CA LEU A 417 -3.73 -25.16 19.50
C LEU A 417 -3.61 -24.77 18.02
N PHE A 418 -4.74 -24.46 17.38
CA PHE A 418 -4.89 -24.05 15.99
C PHE A 418 -5.84 -22.86 15.94
#